data_AF-A0A7V9V8H2-F1
#
_entry.id   AF-A0A7V9V8H2-F1
#
_cell.length_a   1.000
_cell.length_b   1.000
_cell.length_c   1.000
_cell.angle_alpha   90.00
_cell.angle_beta   90.00
_cell.angle_gamma   90.00
#
_symmetry.space_group_name_H-M   'P 1'
#
loop_
_entity.id
_entity.type
_entity.pdbx_description
1 polymer ?
#
loop_
_entity_poly.entity_id
_entity_poly.type
_entity_poly.pdbx_seq_one_letter_code
_entity_poly.pdbx_strand_id
1 'polypeptide(L)'
;MARAQSVVVVNTGHGKGKSSSAFGVMARGWARGWNVAVVQFVKGGKWKTGERKLADHLDIEWHTLGDGFTWESTDLDETAAKGRHAWEVAAAKLASGDYQL
;
A
#
# COMPACT_ATOMS: atom_id res chain seq x y z
N MET A 1 20.77 24.58 -0.24
CA MET A 1 19.66 23.99 0.54
C MET A 1 19.91 22.50 0.68
N ALA A 2 19.83 21.94 1.88
CA ALA A 2 19.91 20.49 2.08
C ALA A 2 18.65 19.84 1.48
N ARG A 3 18.82 18.86 0.59
CA ARG A 3 17.73 18.08 0.01
C ARG A 3 17.44 16.89 0.93
N ALA A 4 16.18 16.66 1.27
CA ALA A 4 15.79 15.46 2.01
C ALA A 4 16.14 14.20 1.19
N GLN A 5 16.72 13.19 1.84
CA GLN A 5 17.06 11.92 1.19
C GLN A 5 15.81 11.12 0.81
N SER A 6 14.76 11.22 1.64
CA SER A 6 13.45 10.58 1.43
C SER A 6 12.32 11.54 1.79
N VAL A 7 11.12 11.31 1.23
CA VAL A 7 9.93 12.15 1.49
C VAL A 7 8.71 11.27 1.77
N VAL A 8 7.82 11.74 2.64
CA VAL A 8 6.50 11.12 2.86
C VAL A 8 5.45 11.93 2.11
N VAL A 9 4.66 11.25 1.27
CA VAL A 9 3.61 11.89 0.47
C VAL A 9 2.24 11.40 0.93
N VAL A 10 1.37 12.33 1.31
CA VAL A 10 0.02 12.04 1.79
C VAL A 10 -1.01 12.52 0.76
N ASN A 11 -1.65 11.56 0.08
CA ASN A 11 -2.76 11.85 -0.84
C ASN A 11 -4.10 11.77 -0.07
N THR A 12 -4.67 12.91 0.30
CA THR A 12 -5.92 13.00 1.08
C THR A 12 -7.02 13.81 0.37
N GLY A 13 -8.21 13.89 0.98
CA GLY A 13 -9.39 14.60 0.47
C GLY A 13 -10.49 13.69 -0.08
N HIS A 14 -11.67 14.26 -0.33
CA HIS A 14 -12.86 13.51 -0.77
C HIS A 14 -12.86 13.19 -2.27
N GLY A 15 -12.06 13.89 -3.06
CA GLY A 15 -11.94 13.65 -4.50
C GLY A 15 -11.42 12.26 -4.87
N LYS A 16 -11.81 11.78 -6.05
CA LYS A 16 -11.22 10.58 -6.67
C LYS A 16 -9.79 10.89 -7.10
N GLY A 17 -8.87 9.93 -6.91
CA GLY A 17 -7.49 10.03 -7.41
C GLY A 17 -6.42 9.55 -6.43
N LYS A 18 -6.70 9.54 -5.12
CA LYS A 18 -5.70 9.23 -4.07
C LYS A 18 -4.90 7.94 -4.33
N SER A 19 -5.60 6.83 -4.54
CA SER A 19 -4.96 5.53 -4.80
C SER A 19 -4.30 5.48 -6.17
N SER A 20 -4.95 6.01 -7.21
CA SER A 20 -4.39 6.04 -8.57
C SER A 20 -3.10 6.86 -8.64
N SER A 21 -3.02 7.98 -7.93
CA SER A 21 -1.79 8.77 -7.79
C SER A 21 -0.69 7.99 -7.08
N ALA A 22 -1.01 7.26 -6.00
CA ALA A 22 -0.04 6.39 -5.32
C ALA A 22 0.46 5.26 -6.23
N PHE A 23 -0.42 4.62 -7.00
CA PHE A 23 -0.02 3.59 -7.97
C PHE A 23 0.78 4.15 -9.15
N GLY A 24 0.53 5.41 -9.54
CA GLY A 24 1.37 6.11 -10.52
C GLY A 24 2.80 6.32 -10.01
N VAL A 25 2.96 6.62 -8.71
CA VAL A 25 4.28 6.71 -8.06
C VAL A 25 4.95 5.33 -7.98
N MET A 26 4.20 4.28 -7.60
CA MET A 26 4.66 2.89 -7.62
C MET A 26 5.21 2.50 -9.00
N ALA A 27 4.43 2.72 -10.07
CA ALA A 27 4.84 2.42 -11.44
C ALA A 27 6.10 3.20 -11.85
N ARG A 28 6.20 4.47 -11.44
CA ARG A 28 7.39 5.30 -11.69
C ARG A 28 8.63 4.76 -10.95
N GLY A 29 8.48 4.33 -9.69
CA GLY A 29 9.56 3.73 -8.91
C GLY A 29 10.06 2.44 -9.55
N TRP A 30 9.14 1.53 -9.87
CA TRP A 30 9.46 0.27 -10.55
C TRP A 30 10.17 0.50 -11.89
N ALA A 31 9.68 1.45 -12.72
CA ALA A 31 10.31 1.77 -14.01
C ALA A 31 11.73 2.35 -13.89
N ARG A 32 12.13 2.80 -12.68
CA ARG A 32 13.51 3.23 -12.36
C ARG A 32 14.38 2.09 -11.81
N GLY A 33 13.86 0.88 -11.74
CA GLY A 33 14.53 -0.28 -11.16
C GLY A 33 14.52 -0.30 -9.63
N TRP A 34 13.58 0.38 -8.99
CA TRP A 34 13.44 0.34 -7.53
C TRP A 34 12.61 -0.86 -7.08
N ASN A 35 12.96 -1.42 -5.93
CA ASN A 35 12.09 -2.33 -5.21
C ASN A 35 10.94 -1.52 -4.62
N VAL A 36 9.72 -1.95 -4.90
CA VAL A 36 8.50 -1.28 -4.44
C VAL A 36 7.61 -2.31 -3.78
N ALA A 37 7.02 -1.94 -2.64
CA ALA A 37 5.98 -2.71 -1.97
C ALA A 37 4.69 -1.91 -1.85
N VAL A 38 3.55 -2.59 -1.88
CA VAL A 38 2.23 -2.01 -1.60
C VAL A 38 1.59 -2.72 -0.41
N VAL A 39 1.11 -1.95 0.57
CA VAL A 39 0.34 -2.48 1.71
C VAL A 39 -1.03 -1.82 1.73
N GLN A 40 -2.10 -2.64 1.64
CA GLN A 40 -3.48 -2.18 1.68
C GLN A 40 -4.14 -2.59 3.00
N PHE A 41 -4.58 -1.60 3.75
CA PHE A 41 -5.15 -1.75 5.10
C PHE A 41 -6.63 -2.10 5.12
N VAL A 42 -7.38 -1.74 4.07
CA VAL A 42 -8.86 -1.84 4.05
C VAL A 42 -9.34 -2.86 3.03
N LYS A 43 -8.68 -3.02 1.88
CA LYS A 43 -9.21 -3.89 0.82
C LYS A 43 -9.12 -5.35 1.25
N GLY A 44 -10.23 -6.07 1.09
CA GLY A 44 -10.29 -7.52 1.28
C GLY A 44 -9.75 -8.30 0.08
N GLY A 45 -9.30 -9.54 0.31
CA GLY A 45 -8.63 -10.39 -0.68
C GLY A 45 -9.43 -10.73 -1.96
N LYS A 46 -10.74 -10.51 -1.98
CA LYS A 46 -11.59 -10.72 -3.17
C LYS A 46 -11.53 -9.57 -4.18
N TRP A 47 -10.94 -8.43 -3.83
CA TRP A 47 -10.93 -7.25 -4.69
C TRP A 47 -9.85 -7.34 -5.77
N LYS A 48 -10.25 -7.67 -7.00
CA LYS A 48 -9.35 -7.68 -8.18
C LYS A 48 -9.24 -6.29 -8.78
N THR A 49 -8.14 -5.57 -8.52
CA THR A 49 -7.83 -4.32 -9.24
C THR A 49 -6.90 -4.58 -10.43
N GLY A 50 -7.01 -3.71 -11.45
CA GLY A 50 -6.05 -3.69 -12.56
C GLY A 50 -4.61 -3.44 -12.07
N GLU A 51 -4.45 -2.59 -11.05
CA GLU A 51 -3.14 -2.28 -10.48
C GLU A 51 -2.51 -3.47 -9.72
N ARG A 52 -3.31 -4.34 -9.09
CA ARG A 52 -2.81 -5.58 -8.49
C ARG A 52 -2.36 -6.55 -9.57
N LYS A 53 -3.18 -6.73 -10.62
CA LYS A 53 -2.80 -7.59 -11.76
C LYS A 53 -1.51 -7.10 -12.44
N LEU A 54 -1.35 -5.78 -12.56
CA LEU A 54 -0.11 -5.18 -13.04
C LEU A 54 1.05 -5.48 -12.09
N ALA A 55 0.88 -5.27 -10.78
CA ALA A 55 1.90 -5.58 -9.79
C ALA A 55 2.34 -7.05 -9.86
N ASP A 56 1.41 -7.99 -10.01
CA ASP A 56 1.71 -9.42 -10.19
C ASP A 56 2.57 -9.68 -11.43
N HIS A 57 2.27 -8.98 -12.53
CA HIS A 57 3.01 -9.14 -13.78
C HIS A 57 4.41 -8.50 -13.74
N LEU A 58 4.59 -7.51 -12.87
CA LEU A 58 5.84 -6.76 -12.68
C LEU A 58 6.67 -7.29 -11.50
N ASP A 59 6.22 -8.36 -10.84
CA ASP A 59 6.80 -8.92 -9.62
C ASP A 59 6.97 -7.88 -8.48
N ILE A 60 5.97 -7.00 -8.35
CA ILE A 60 5.90 -6.01 -7.27
C ILE A 60 5.26 -6.66 -6.04
N GLU A 61 5.95 -6.58 -4.90
CA GLU A 61 5.43 -7.12 -3.65
C GLU A 61 4.17 -6.38 -3.20
N TRP A 62 3.14 -7.13 -2.84
CA TRP A 62 1.86 -6.52 -2.50
C TRP A 62 1.07 -7.34 -1.48
N HIS A 63 0.64 -6.62 -0.45
CA HIS A 63 -0.04 -7.11 0.73
C HIS A 63 -1.45 -6.53 0.79
N THR A 64 -2.45 -7.41 0.76
CA THR A 64 -3.85 -7.07 0.93
C THR A 64 -4.31 -7.64 2.27
N LEU A 65 -4.21 -6.84 3.33
CA LEU A 65 -4.30 -7.31 4.72
C LEU A 65 -5.58 -6.85 5.44
N GLY A 66 -6.43 -6.08 4.76
CA GLY A 66 -7.75 -5.70 5.27
C GLY A 66 -8.79 -6.81 5.08
N ASP A 67 -9.90 -6.70 5.80
CA ASP A 67 -11.10 -7.54 5.67
C ASP A 67 -12.14 -7.00 4.69
N GLY A 68 -11.96 -5.79 4.19
CA GLY A 68 -12.96 -5.09 3.40
C GLY A 68 -13.38 -3.81 4.10
N PHE A 69 -14.58 -3.35 3.79
CA PHE A 69 -15.09 -2.15 4.44
C PHE A 69 -15.45 -2.42 5.89
N THR A 70 -14.98 -1.57 6.81
CA THR A 70 -15.16 -1.78 8.25
C THR A 70 -16.63 -1.76 8.69
N TRP A 71 -17.52 -1.13 7.91
CA TRP A 71 -18.97 -1.12 8.18
C TRP A 71 -19.70 -2.37 7.70
N GLU A 72 -19.03 -3.26 6.96
CA GLU A 72 -19.53 -4.61 6.62
C GLU A 72 -19.03 -5.66 7.62
N SER A 73 -18.13 -5.27 8.54
CA SER A 73 -17.58 -6.17 9.54
C SER A 73 -18.60 -6.49 10.63
N THR A 74 -18.67 -7.77 10.98
CA THR A 74 -19.46 -8.28 12.10
C THR A 74 -18.64 -8.39 13.39
N ASP A 75 -17.32 -8.19 13.30
CA ASP A 75 -16.37 -8.27 14.42
C ASP A 75 -15.33 -7.15 14.30
N LEU A 76 -15.50 -6.12 15.13
CA LEU A 76 -14.62 -4.94 15.13
C LEU A 76 -13.25 -5.23 15.77
N ASP A 77 -13.16 -6.21 16.68
CA ASP A 77 -11.90 -6.58 17.31
C ASP A 77 -11.01 -7.30 16.29
N GLU A 78 -11.59 -8.16 15.46
CA GLU A 78 -10.92 -8.80 14.33
C GLU A 78 -10.45 -7.75 13.30
N THR A 79 -11.31 -6.79 12.93
CA THR A 79 -10.94 -5.69 12.03
C THR A 79 -9.77 -4.87 12.59
N ALA A 80 -9.80 -4.56 13.89
CA ALA A 80 -8.72 -3.82 14.55
C ALA A 80 -7.42 -4.64 14.59
N ALA A 81 -7.49 -5.96 14.82
CA ALA A 81 -6.34 -6.85 14.78
C ALA A 81 -5.69 -6.90 13.38
N LYS A 82 -6.50 -6.98 12.32
CA LYS A 82 -6.01 -6.91 10.93
C LYS A 82 -5.35 -5.58 10.62
N GLY A 83 -5.93 -4.47 11.09
CA GLY A 83 -5.33 -3.14 10.96
C GLY A 83 -3.95 -3.05 11.64
N ARG A 84 -3.81 -3.60 12.85
CA ARG A 84 -2.52 -3.69 13.56
C ARG A 84 -1.51 -4.54 12.81
N HIS A 85 -1.94 -5.71 12.31
CA HIS A 85 -1.08 -6.57 11.52
C HIS A 85 -0.60 -5.90 10.22
N ALA A 86 -1.50 -5.20 9.51
CA ALA A 86 -1.14 -4.43 8.32
C ALA A 86 -0.09 -3.35 8.62
N TRP A 87 -0.19 -2.72 9.80
CA TRP A 87 0.82 -1.75 10.26
C TRP A 87 2.16 -2.41 10.56
N GLU A 88 2.17 -3.57 11.25
CA GLU A 88 3.41 -4.31 11.52
C GLU A 88 4.15 -4.66 10.23
N VAL A 89 3.43 -5.13 9.21
CA VAL A 89 4.00 -5.41 7.89
C VAL A 89 4.57 -4.14 7.25
N ALA A 90 3.81 -3.04 7.22
CA ALA A 90 4.29 -1.79 6.65
C ALA A 90 5.53 -1.24 7.38
N ALA A 91 5.54 -1.27 8.72
CA ALA A 91 6.65 -0.81 9.53
C ALA A 91 7.92 -1.64 9.30
N ALA A 92 7.80 -2.97 9.22
CA ALA A 92 8.93 -3.85 8.92
C ALA A 92 9.55 -3.54 7.56
N LYS A 93 8.72 -3.29 6.53
CA LYS A 93 9.18 -2.95 5.18
C LYS A 93 9.88 -1.60 5.15
N LEU A 94 9.30 -0.58 5.79
CA LEU A 94 9.92 0.74 5.91
C LEU A 94 11.27 0.68 6.64
N ALA A 95 11.41 -0.17 7.66
CA ALA A 95 12.64 -0.30 8.44
C ALA A 95 13.73 -1.17 7.78
N SER A 96 13.37 -2.02 6.82
CA SER A 96 14.28 -3.01 6.22
C SER A 96 15.44 -2.39 5.42
N GLY A 97 15.21 -1.26 4.76
CA GLY A 97 16.14 -0.70 3.77
C GLY A 97 16.10 -1.42 2.40
N ASP A 98 15.23 -2.41 2.23
CA ASP A 98 15.12 -3.22 1.00
C ASP A 98 14.36 -2.50 -0.14
N TYR A 99 13.62 -1.42 0.19
CA TYR A 99 12.78 -0.66 -0.73
C TYR A 99 13.22 0.80 -0.81
N GLN A 100 13.16 1.37 -2.02
CA GLN A 100 13.61 2.74 -2.31
C GLN A 100 12.46 3.73 -2.51
N LEU A 101 11.20 3.27 -2.42
CA LEU A 101 10.02 4.12 -2.49
C LEU A 101 9.53 4.55 -1.11
#